data_AF-A0A7W0T9Z5-F1
#
_entry.id   AF-A0A7W0T9Z5-F1
#
_cell.length_a   1.000
_cell.length_b   1.000
_cell.length_c   1.000
_cell.angle_alpha   90.00
_cell.angle_beta   90.00
_cell.angle_gamma   90.00
#
_symmetry.space_group_name_H-M   'P 1'
#
loop_
_entity.id
_entity.type
_entity.pdbx_description
1 polymer ?
#
loop_
_entity_poly.entity_id
_entity_poly.type
_entity_poly.pdbx_seq_one_letter_code
_entity_poly.pdbx_strand_id
1 'polypeptide(L)'
;MPARENETAQADTEPAQEALPAPATETETDFKTEGDLPAVATAAGATGATASEIAFDGKEAKASGDTSHLDKGIHHYESYRAACEQAGKPEKWKAHYQNGHTEAAGWNQPYEHRAVNDWTLKKGTSASDALKRWMAGPTIADYRAALLADEIDEVRDEMGDRKFDRLFGSANEAEDRAIPVSQRLRISSDAYTTPLTDQMKAIAAEADTKSRQPNEPVAAPQVETRVEAKQEVVAKDQDPLVVAQELGVEQRDREIV
;
A
#
# COMPACT_ATOMS: atom_id res chain seq x y z
N MET A 1 -43.58 -36.00 4.42
CA MET A 1 -43.06 -36.86 3.32
C MET A 1 -42.28 -35.97 2.35
N PRO A 2 -41.06 -36.31 1.92
CA PRO A 2 -40.01 -37.12 2.55
C PRO A 2 -38.77 -36.29 2.94
N ALA A 3 -38.01 -36.82 3.90
CA ALA A 3 -36.64 -36.45 4.19
C ALA A 3 -35.75 -36.82 2.98
N ARG A 4 -34.73 -36.00 2.71
CA ARG A 4 -33.58 -36.41 1.90
C ARG A 4 -32.33 -36.33 2.76
N GLU A 5 -32.04 -37.48 3.33
CA GLU A 5 -30.72 -37.89 3.79
C GLU A 5 -29.81 -37.88 2.55
N ASN A 6 -28.78 -37.03 2.56
CA ASN A 6 -27.69 -37.12 1.61
C ASN A 6 -26.49 -37.69 2.37
N GLU A 7 -26.49 -39.01 2.41
CA GLU A 7 -25.32 -39.85 2.68
C GLU A 7 -24.36 -39.68 1.50
N THR A 8 -23.14 -39.19 1.74
CA THR A 8 -22.06 -39.30 0.76
C THR A 8 -20.75 -39.56 1.50
N ALA A 9 -20.46 -40.86 1.57
CA ALA A 9 -19.16 -41.50 1.51
C ALA A 9 -17.94 -40.67 1.97
N GLN A 10 -17.51 -40.94 3.20
CA GLN A 10 -16.12 -40.82 3.60
C GLN A 10 -15.27 -41.70 2.67
N ALA A 11 -14.45 -41.07 1.83
CA ALA A 11 -13.31 -41.73 1.22
C ALA A 11 -12.18 -41.75 2.26
N ASP A 12 -11.93 -42.93 2.82
CA ASP A 12 -10.69 -43.26 3.52
C ASP A 12 -9.53 -43.03 2.56
N THR A 13 -8.85 -41.89 2.71
CA THR A 13 -7.54 -41.65 2.12
C THR A 13 -6.51 -41.96 3.19
N GLU A 14 -5.93 -43.14 3.06
CA GLU A 14 -4.74 -43.61 3.78
C GLU A 14 -3.65 -42.53 3.72
N PRO A 15 -3.14 -42.01 4.85
CA PRO A 15 -2.00 -41.12 4.82
C PRO A 15 -0.78 -41.93 4.41
N ALA A 16 -0.28 -41.64 3.21
CA ALA A 16 1.05 -42.07 2.80
C ALA A 16 2.04 -41.62 3.88
N GLN A 17 2.67 -42.58 4.55
CA GLN A 17 3.83 -42.34 5.40
C GLN A 17 4.92 -41.70 4.55
N GLU A 18 5.05 -40.38 4.67
CA GLU A 18 6.19 -39.64 4.19
C GLU A 18 7.43 -40.17 4.91
N ALA A 19 8.32 -40.80 4.13
CA ALA A 19 9.57 -41.32 4.63
C ALA A 19 10.37 -40.17 5.25
N LEU A 20 10.67 -40.30 6.54
CA LEU A 20 11.58 -39.41 7.25
C LEU A 20 12.86 -39.23 6.43
N PRO A 21 13.32 -38.00 6.20
CA PRO A 21 14.64 -37.79 5.61
C PRO A 21 15.68 -38.48 6.48
N ALA A 22 16.59 -39.21 5.83
CA ALA A 22 17.72 -39.84 6.47
C ALA A 22 18.44 -38.82 7.39
N PRO A 23 18.87 -39.23 8.61
CA PRO A 23 19.68 -38.37 9.44
C PRO A 23 20.90 -37.93 8.61
N ALA A 24 21.04 -36.62 8.44
CA ALA A 24 22.24 -36.05 7.88
C ALA A 24 23.41 -36.57 8.72
N THR A 25 24.39 -37.14 8.03
CA THR A 25 25.66 -37.59 8.60
C THR A 25 26.18 -36.49 9.50
N GLU A 26 26.12 -36.73 10.81
CA GLU A 26 26.83 -35.94 11.80
C GLU A 26 28.31 -36.04 11.40
N THR A 27 28.86 -34.96 10.86
CA THR A 27 30.30 -34.75 10.97
C THR A 27 30.58 -34.71 12.46
N GLU A 28 31.13 -35.80 12.99
CA GLU A 28 31.79 -35.85 14.29
C GLU A 28 32.82 -34.72 14.34
N THR A 29 32.41 -33.57 14.87
CA THR A 29 33.34 -32.59 15.41
C THR A 29 33.80 -33.19 16.74
N ASP A 30 34.95 -33.84 16.70
CA ASP A 30 35.73 -34.22 17.87
C ASP A 30 35.98 -32.97 18.72
N PHE A 31 35.15 -32.74 19.73
CA PHE A 31 35.39 -31.73 20.75
C PHE A 31 36.43 -32.27 21.73
N LYS A 32 37.71 -32.07 21.39
CA LYS A 32 38.80 -32.28 22.34
C LYS A 32 38.66 -31.28 23.47
N THR A 33 38.34 -31.82 24.64
CA THR A 33 38.38 -31.20 25.97
C THR A 33 39.82 -30.83 26.34
N GLU A 34 40.38 -29.80 25.69
CA GLU A 34 41.54 -29.09 26.22
C GLU A 34 41.68 -27.71 25.55
N GLY A 35 41.08 -26.70 26.19
CA GLY A 35 41.84 -25.49 26.48
C GLY A 35 41.95 -24.37 25.44
N ASP A 36 40.98 -24.16 24.55
CA ASP A 36 40.79 -22.81 23.99
C ASP A 36 39.34 -22.60 23.51
N LEU A 37 38.50 -22.01 24.38
CA LEU A 37 37.23 -21.45 23.95
C LEU A 37 37.57 -20.25 23.04
N PRO A 38 37.04 -20.17 21.81
CA PRO A 38 37.22 -18.97 21.00
C PRO A 38 36.73 -17.79 21.84
N ALA A 39 37.60 -16.79 22.04
CA ALA A 39 37.27 -15.59 22.77
C ALA A 39 36.05 -14.93 22.10
N VAL A 40 34.87 -15.23 22.61
CA VAL A 40 33.64 -14.55 22.20
C VAL A 40 33.87 -13.12 22.63
N ALA A 41 34.05 -12.24 21.65
CA ALA A 41 34.28 -10.83 21.90
C ALA A 41 33.22 -10.35 22.88
N THR A 42 33.65 -9.98 24.09
CA THR A 42 32.79 -9.30 25.05
C THR A 42 32.18 -8.12 24.32
N ALA A 43 30.85 -8.14 24.15
CA ALA A 43 30.09 -7.11 23.48
C ALA A 43 30.25 -5.80 24.25
N ALA A 44 31.35 -5.09 23.98
CA ALA A 44 31.64 -3.78 24.51
C ALA A 44 30.67 -2.79 23.85
N GLY A 45 29.50 -2.62 24.46
CA GLY A 45 28.49 -1.69 23.98
C GLY A 45 27.08 -1.88 24.53
N ALA A 46 26.75 -3.02 25.15
CA ALA A 46 25.44 -3.20 25.76
C ALA A 46 25.38 -2.48 27.12
N THR A 47 24.97 -1.21 27.13
CA THR A 47 24.82 -0.38 28.34
C THR A 47 23.50 -0.64 29.10
N GLY A 48 22.81 -1.75 28.80
CA GLY A 48 21.52 -2.11 29.38
C GLY A 48 21.58 -3.44 30.15
N ALA A 49 20.64 -3.63 31.09
CA ALA A 49 20.46 -4.91 31.76
C ALA A 49 20.16 -6.00 30.73
N THR A 50 20.85 -7.13 30.83
CA THR A 50 20.60 -8.29 29.97
C THR A 50 19.23 -8.89 30.25
N ALA A 51 18.68 -9.65 29.29
CA ALA A 51 17.40 -10.36 29.48
C ALA A 51 17.44 -11.26 30.73
N SER A 52 18.59 -11.88 31.03
CA SER A 52 18.81 -12.70 32.22
C SER A 52 18.77 -11.89 33.51
N GLU A 53 19.40 -10.71 33.55
CA GLU A 53 19.35 -9.83 34.74
C GLU A 53 17.94 -9.28 34.99
N ILE A 54 17.16 -9.05 33.94
CA ILE A 54 15.76 -8.63 34.08
C ILE A 54 14.90 -9.80 34.60
N ALA A 55 15.10 -11.00 34.06
CA ALA A 55 14.29 -12.18 34.39
C ALA A 55 14.59 -12.77 35.78
N PHE A 56 15.86 -12.76 36.20
CA PHE A 56 16.30 -13.47 37.41
C PHE A 56 16.71 -12.55 38.56
N ASP A 57 17.29 -11.37 38.26
CA ASP A 57 17.77 -10.45 39.30
C ASP A 57 16.77 -9.34 39.64
N GLY A 58 15.59 -9.35 38.99
CA GLY A 58 14.55 -8.35 39.21
C GLY A 58 14.99 -6.92 38.86
N LYS A 59 16.07 -6.76 38.08
CA LYS A 59 16.50 -5.43 37.63
C LYS A 59 15.47 -4.89 36.64
N GLU A 60 14.96 -3.70 36.92
CA GLU A 60 14.11 -3.00 35.97
C GLU A 60 14.88 -2.77 34.66
N ALA A 61 14.25 -3.09 33.53
CA ALA A 61 14.78 -2.76 32.22
C ALA A 61 14.93 -1.24 32.16
N LYS A 62 16.17 -0.75 32.27
CA LYS A 62 16.46 0.67 32.12
C LYS A 62 15.96 1.08 30.74
N ALA A 63 15.01 2.01 30.68
CA ALA A 63 14.49 2.53 29.42
C ALA A 63 15.69 2.91 28.54
N SER A 64 15.85 2.21 27.43
CA SER A 64 16.83 2.59 26.42
C SER A 64 16.48 4.01 26.01
N GLY A 65 17.40 4.96 26.24
CA GLY A 65 17.22 6.34 25.77
C GLY A 65 17.12 6.44 24.24
N ASP A 66 17.38 5.35 23.52
CA ASP A 66 17.24 5.28 22.07
C ASP A 66 15.77 5.13 21.65
N THR A 67 15.14 6.28 21.42
CA THR A 67 13.79 6.37 20.86
C THR A 67 13.75 6.34 19.33
N SER A 68 14.89 6.10 18.65
CA SER A 68 14.96 6.18 17.18
C SER A 68 14.07 5.15 16.47
N HIS A 69 13.73 4.05 17.14
CA HIS A 69 12.81 3.05 16.62
C HIS A 69 11.37 3.57 16.49
N LEU A 70 10.98 4.59 17.26
CA LEU A 70 9.66 5.22 17.15
C LEU A 70 9.52 6.08 15.88
N ASP A 71 10.65 6.47 15.28
CA ASP A 71 10.68 7.38 14.13
C ASP A 71 10.94 6.66 12.80
N LYS A 72 10.85 5.32 12.79
CA LYS A 72 11.11 4.50 11.60
C LYS A 72 10.32 3.19 11.61
N GLY A 73 10.06 2.68 10.41
CA GLY A 73 9.47 1.37 10.20
C GLY A 73 7.97 1.27 10.55
N ILE A 74 7.47 0.05 10.45
CA ILE A 74 6.06 -0.27 10.61
C ILE A 74 5.81 -0.84 12.00
N HIS A 75 4.80 -0.31 12.69
CA HIS A 75 4.44 -0.68 14.05
C HIS A 75 2.97 -1.09 14.13
N HIS A 76 2.67 -2.08 14.97
CA HIS A 76 1.29 -2.30 15.40
C HIS A 76 0.88 -1.23 16.42
N TYR A 77 -0.37 -0.76 16.37
CA TYR A 77 -0.81 0.39 17.17
C TYR A 77 -0.61 0.20 18.68
N GLU A 78 -0.86 -1.00 19.21
CA GLU A 78 -0.65 -1.30 20.64
C GLU A 78 0.83 -1.23 21.03
N SER A 79 1.70 -1.81 20.19
CA SER A 79 3.14 -1.80 20.42
C SER A 79 3.72 -0.39 20.33
N TYR A 80 3.26 0.41 19.36
CA TYR A 80 3.71 1.80 19.20
C TYR A 80 3.27 2.67 20.39
N ARG A 81 2.02 2.52 20.84
CA ARG A 81 1.52 3.22 22.02
C ARG A 81 2.32 2.87 23.26
N ALA A 82 2.52 1.58 23.53
CA ALA A 82 3.29 1.12 24.69
C ALA A 82 4.74 1.61 24.63
N ALA A 83 5.37 1.59 23.45
CA ALA A 83 6.72 2.10 23.26
C ALA A 83 6.82 3.62 23.47
N CYS A 84 5.83 4.39 23.03
CA CYS A 84 5.73 5.83 23.32
C CYS A 84 5.60 6.11 24.84
N GLU A 85 4.75 5.35 25.54
CA GLU A 85 4.56 5.47 26.98
C GLU A 85 5.85 5.12 27.75
N GLN A 86 6.51 4.01 27.40
CA GLN A 86 7.78 3.57 28.00
C GLN A 86 8.94 4.54 27.73
N ALA A 87 8.95 5.18 26.56
CA ALA A 87 9.94 6.20 26.19
C ALA A 87 9.72 7.54 26.90
N GLY A 88 8.64 7.70 27.68
CA GLY A 88 8.27 8.98 28.28
C GLY A 88 7.85 10.03 27.24
N LYS A 89 7.35 9.58 26.07
CA LYS A 89 6.88 10.41 24.95
C LYS A 89 5.42 10.11 24.56
N PRO A 90 4.47 10.13 25.51
CA PRO A 90 3.07 9.79 25.21
C PRO A 90 2.42 10.73 24.17
N GLU A 91 2.94 11.95 23.99
CA GLU A 91 2.48 12.93 23.01
C GLU A 91 2.69 12.51 21.54
N LYS A 92 3.59 11.56 21.28
CA LYS A 92 3.77 10.96 19.94
C LYS A 92 2.60 10.05 19.55
N TRP A 93 1.90 9.49 20.52
CA TRP A 93 0.70 8.68 20.29
C TRP A 93 -0.54 9.56 20.20
N LYS A 94 -1.38 9.32 19.19
CA LYS A 94 -2.71 9.93 19.08
C LYS A 94 -3.74 8.82 18.95
N ALA A 95 -4.87 8.96 19.66
CA ALA A 95 -5.90 7.92 19.71
C ALA A 95 -6.38 7.46 18.32
N HIS A 96 -6.47 8.36 17.33
CA HIS A 96 -6.90 8.02 15.98
C HIS A 96 -5.87 7.19 15.18
N TYR A 97 -4.62 7.07 15.62
CA TYR A 97 -3.61 6.20 14.99
C TYR A 97 -3.97 4.71 15.12
N GLN A 98 -4.92 4.35 15.98
CA GLN A 98 -5.49 2.99 16.02
C GLN A 98 -6.15 2.58 14.69
N ASN A 99 -6.57 3.55 13.88
CA ASN A 99 -7.15 3.30 12.56
C ASN A 99 -6.08 3.25 11.46
N GLY A 100 -4.79 3.33 11.82
CA GLY A 100 -3.68 3.45 10.90
C GLY A 100 -3.19 4.90 10.75
N HIS A 101 -1.87 5.06 10.61
CA HIS A 101 -1.21 6.34 10.42
C HIS A 101 0.12 6.16 9.68
N THR A 102 0.54 7.15 8.90
CA THR A 102 1.91 7.26 8.42
C THR A 102 2.36 8.71 8.46
N GLU A 103 3.60 8.98 8.84
CA GLU A 103 4.18 10.32 8.68
C GLU A 103 4.59 10.61 7.23
N ALA A 104 4.59 9.58 6.35
CA ALA A 104 4.93 9.77 4.95
C ALA A 104 3.96 10.75 4.27
N ALA A 105 4.52 11.82 3.71
CA ALA A 105 3.76 12.77 2.91
C ALA A 105 3.22 12.09 1.63
N GLY A 106 2.11 12.62 1.11
CA GLY A 106 1.51 12.12 -0.14
C GLY A 106 0.42 11.07 0.05
N TRP A 107 0.07 10.71 1.28
CA TRP A 107 -1.05 9.81 1.58
C TRP A 107 -2.24 10.57 2.18
N ASN A 108 -3.46 10.18 1.80
CA ASN A 108 -4.64 10.45 2.61
C ASN A 108 -4.67 9.44 3.75
N GLN A 109 -4.84 9.92 4.97
CA GLN A 109 -4.80 9.08 6.16
C GLN A 109 -6.12 8.32 6.31
N PRO A 110 -6.11 7.08 6.85
CA PRO A 110 -7.33 6.30 7.03
C PRO A 110 -8.44 7.06 7.79
N TYR A 111 -8.04 7.76 8.86
CA TYR A 111 -8.97 8.55 9.68
C TYR A 111 -9.51 9.82 9.01
N GLU A 112 -8.91 10.30 7.91
CA GLU A 112 -9.45 11.44 7.15
C GLU A 112 -10.73 11.08 6.39
N HIS A 113 -10.94 9.79 6.11
CA HIS A 113 -12.09 9.28 5.34
C HIS A 113 -12.83 8.14 6.05
N ARG A 114 -12.67 8.03 7.38
CA ARG A 114 -13.36 7.08 8.27
C ARG A 114 -13.13 5.60 7.90
N ALA A 115 -11.94 5.29 7.41
CA ALA A 115 -11.51 3.93 7.14
C ALA A 115 -10.48 3.44 8.18
N VAL A 116 -10.20 2.14 8.16
CA VAL A 116 -9.21 1.49 9.02
C VAL A 116 -8.14 0.87 8.12
N ASN A 117 -6.88 1.23 8.37
CA ASN A 117 -5.72 0.76 7.62
C ASN A 117 -5.91 0.86 6.09
N ASP A 118 -6.41 2.01 5.64
CA ASP A 118 -6.67 2.33 4.24
C ASP A 118 -6.00 3.65 3.87
N TRP A 119 -4.92 3.58 3.10
CA TRP A 119 -4.17 4.72 2.62
C TRP A 119 -4.36 4.84 1.12
N THR A 120 -4.76 6.03 0.67
CA THR A 120 -4.86 6.35 -0.76
C THR A 120 -3.85 7.41 -1.13
N LEU A 121 -3.15 7.21 -2.24
CA LEU A 121 -2.14 8.15 -2.72
C LEU A 121 -2.79 9.45 -3.22
N LYS A 122 -2.27 10.59 -2.76
CA LYS A 122 -2.68 11.93 -3.18
C LYS A 122 -2.26 12.21 -4.62
N LYS A 123 -3.07 13.03 -5.30
CA LYS A 123 -2.76 13.54 -6.64
C LYS A 123 -1.41 14.29 -6.65
N GLY A 124 -0.64 14.16 -7.74
CA GLY A 124 0.66 14.81 -7.90
C GLY A 124 1.78 14.23 -7.03
N THR A 125 1.63 12.99 -6.55
CA THR A 125 2.64 12.29 -5.73
C THR A 125 3.20 11.10 -6.52
N SER A 126 4.53 10.93 -6.52
CA SER A 126 5.19 9.69 -7.02
C SER A 126 4.80 8.50 -6.14
N ALA A 127 4.25 7.47 -6.75
CA ALA A 127 3.82 6.25 -6.08
C ALA A 127 5.01 5.48 -5.49
N SER A 128 6.12 5.36 -6.24
CA SER A 128 7.33 4.67 -5.78
C SER A 128 7.96 5.36 -4.58
N ASP A 129 8.11 6.69 -4.63
CA ASP A 129 8.71 7.45 -3.53
C ASP A 129 7.81 7.45 -2.30
N ALA A 130 6.49 7.55 -2.49
CA ALA A 130 5.52 7.52 -1.41
C ALA A 130 5.49 6.16 -0.71
N LEU A 131 5.57 5.04 -1.45
CA LEU A 131 5.64 3.69 -0.90
C LEU A 131 6.93 3.48 -0.10
N LYS A 132 8.09 3.84 -0.67
CA LYS A 132 9.38 3.77 0.03
C LYS A 132 9.35 4.56 1.35
N ARG A 133 8.79 5.76 1.33
CA ARG A 133 8.64 6.59 2.54
C ARG A 133 7.65 6.00 3.54
N TRP A 134 6.57 5.38 3.05
CA TRP A 134 5.59 4.69 3.90
C TRP A 134 6.25 3.53 4.66
N MET A 135 7.12 2.75 4.01
CA MET A 135 7.83 1.65 4.67
C MET A 135 8.99 2.12 5.56
N ALA A 136 9.68 3.21 5.19
CA ALA A 136 10.84 3.70 5.94
C ALA A 136 10.46 4.56 7.16
N GLY A 137 9.42 5.39 7.02
CA GLY A 137 8.95 6.31 8.06
C GLY A 137 8.14 5.60 9.15
N PRO A 138 7.81 6.30 10.25
CA PRO A 138 6.97 5.75 11.30
C PRO A 138 5.55 5.57 10.76
N THR A 139 5.18 4.31 10.58
CA THR A 139 3.88 3.90 10.06
C THR A 139 3.22 2.99 11.08
N ILE A 140 2.03 3.36 11.54
CA ILE A 140 1.18 2.50 12.34
C ILE A 140 0.22 1.79 11.40
N ALA A 141 0.36 0.48 11.29
CA ALA A 141 -0.47 -0.36 10.42
C ALA A 141 -0.70 -1.73 11.07
N ASP A 142 -1.74 -2.44 10.63
CA ASP A 142 -1.84 -3.87 10.93
C ASP A 142 -0.91 -4.71 10.05
N TYR A 143 -0.82 -6.00 10.34
CA TYR A 143 0.04 -6.92 9.59
C TYR A 143 -0.42 -7.12 8.13
N ARG A 144 -1.71 -6.95 7.82
CA ARG A 144 -2.25 -7.18 6.47
C ARG A 144 -1.84 -6.05 5.54
N ALA A 145 -1.98 -4.81 5.99
CA ALA A 145 -1.50 -3.65 5.25
C ALA A 145 0.03 -3.66 5.10
N ALA A 146 0.76 -4.10 6.13
CA ALA A 146 2.22 -4.24 6.06
C ALA A 146 2.66 -5.25 4.99
N LEU A 147 2.08 -6.46 4.98
CA LEU A 147 2.37 -7.49 3.98
C LEU A 147 1.99 -7.02 2.57
N LEU A 148 0.84 -6.36 2.42
CA LEU A 148 0.43 -5.83 1.12
C LEU A 148 1.39 -4.75 0.61
N ALA A 149 1.89 -3.88 1.49
CA ALA A 149 2.87 -2.87 1.10
C ALA A 149 4.19 -3.49 0.61
N ASP A 150 4.63 -4.58 1.24
CA ASP A 150 5.81 -5.36 0.84
C ASP A 150 5.61 -6.00 -0.55
N GLU A 151 4.47 -6.67 -0.78
CA GLU A 151 4.13 -7.24 -2.10
C GLU A 151 4.08 -6.16 -3.20
N ILE A 152 3.50 -4.99 -2.89
CA ILE A 152 3.49 -3.86 -3.82
C ILE A 152 4.93 -3.37 -4.10
N ASP A 153 5.80 -3.36 -3.10
CA ASP A 153 7.20 -2.95 -3.25
C ASP A 153 7.99 -3.91 -4.15
N GLU A 154 7.73 -5.21 -4.05
CA GLU A 154 8.27 -6.21 -4.97
C GLU A 154 7.83 -5.95 -6.43
N VAL A 155 6.55 -5.64 -6.64
CA VAL A 155 6.03 -5.28 -7.97
C VAL A 155 6.67 -3.99 -8.49
N ARG A 156 6.85 -3.00 -7.62
CA ARG A 156 7.56 -1.75 -7.94
C ARG A 156 8.99 -2.05 -8.39
N ASP A 157 9.72 -2.88 -7.65
CA ASP A 157 11.10 -3.25 -7.99
C ASP A 157 11.18 -4.01 -9.31
N GLU A 158 10.24 -4.93 -9.60
CA GLU A 158 10.18 -5.65 -10.87
C GLU A 158 9.90 -4.73 -12.07
N MET A 159 9.00 -3.75 -11.92
CA MET A 159 8.61 -2.82 -13.00
C MET A 159 9.57 -1.64 -13.18
N GLY A 160 10.27 -1.27 -12.10
CA GLY A 160 11.02 -0.03 -11.97
C GLY A 160 10.15 1.20 -11.66
N ASP A 161 10.70 2.09 -10.83
CA ASP A 161 10.03 3.28 -10.27
C ASP A 161 9.29 4.13 -11.33
N ARG A 162 9.95 4.42 -12.47
CA ARG A 162 9.36 5.26 -13.53
C ARG A 162 8.09 4.66 -14.14
N LYS A 163 8.07 3.35 -14.35
CA LYS A 163 6.89 2.67 -14.92
C LYS A 163 5.80 2.58 -13.86
N PHE A 164 6.18 2.25 -12.63
CA PHE A 164 5.27 2.20 -11.49
C PHE A 164 4.55 3.53 -11.28
N ASP A 165 5.28 4.64 -11.29
CA ASP A 165 4.70 5.99 -11.12
C ASP A 165 3.71 6.36 -12.22
N ARG A 166 4.02 6.04 -13.48
CA ARG A 166 3.12 6.30 -14.61
C ARG A 166 1.81 5.55 -14.54
N LEU A 167 1.78 4.43 -13.83
CA LEU A 167 0.61 3.57 -13.71
C LEU A 167 -0.18 3.87 -12.44
N PHE A 168 0.49 4.15 -11.32
CA PHE A 168 -0.16 4.16 -10.00
C PHE A 168 -0.09 5.51 -9.26
N GLY A 169 0.70 6.47 -9.75
CA GLY A 169 0.74 7.84 -9.23
C GLY A 169 2.05 8.55 -9.59
N SER A 170 1.96 9.75 -10.18
CA SER A 170 3.14 10.47 -10.66
C SER A 170 3.23 11.87 -10.04
N ALA A 171 4.46 12.33 -9.82
CA ALA A 171 4.74 13.72 -9.49
C ALA A 171 4.64 14.64 -10.74
N ASN A 172 4.69 14.06 -11.95
CA ASN A 172 4.49 14.80 -13.18
C ASN A 172 2.99 15.01 -13.44
N GLU A 173 2.53 16.25 -13.49
CA GLU A 173 1.09 16.57 -13.61
C GLU A 173 0.44 15.97 -14.87
N ALA A 174 1.14 15.93 -16.01
CA ALA A 174 0.58 15.41 -17.25
C ALA A 174 0.40 13.89 -17.20
N GLU A 175 1.40 13.17 -16.66
CA GLU A 175 1.30 11.73 -16.45
C GLU A 175 0.23 11.42 -15.39
N ASP A 176 0.24 12.13 -14.27
CA ASP A 176 -0.67 11.90 -13.14
C ASP A 176 -2.14 12.17 -13.46
N ARG A 177 -2.42 13.09 -14.40
CA ARG A 177 -3.77 13.36 -14.91
C ARG A 177 -4.32 12.19 -15.74
N ALA A 178 -3.46 11.40 -16.37
CA ALA A 178 -3.87 10.24 -17.16
C ALA A 178 -4.23 9.02 -16.30
N ILE A 179 -3.90 9.04 -15.00
CA ILE A 179 -4.11 7.92 -14.08
C ILE A 179 -5.54 7.97 -13.51
N PRO A 180 -6.38 6.95 -13.79
CA PRO A 180 -7.71 6.86 -13.19
C PRO A 180 -7.65 6.81 -11.66
N VAL A 181 -8.62 7.44 -10.98
CA VAL A 181 -8.67 7.44 -9.51
C VAL A 181 -8.70 6.03 -8.93
N SER A 182 -9.41 5.10 -9.59
CA SER A 182 -9.49 3.69 -9.19
C SER A 182 -8.19 2.90 -9.36
N GLN A 183 -7.24 3.42 -10.14
CA GLN A 183 -5.95 2.80 -10.41
C GLN A 183 -4.84 3.40 -9.52
N ARG A 184 -5.10 4.50 -8.82
CA ARG A 184 -4.10 5.10 -7.93
C ARG A 184 -3.68 4.13 -6.84
N LEU A 185 -2.41 4.21 -6.46
CA LEU A 185 -1.85 3.39 -5.41
C LEU A 185 -2.68 3.51 -4.14
N ARG A 186 -3.08 2.36 -3.61
CA ARG A 186 -3.83 2.21 -2.38
C ARG A 186 -3.25 1.04 -1.59
N ILE A 187 -2.98 1.27 -0.32
CA ILE A 187 -2.60 0.22 0.64
C ILE A 187 -3.81 0.06 1.54
N SER A 188 -4.45 -1.11 1.52
CA SER A 188 -5.63 -1.37 2.35
C SER A 188 -5.62 -2.79 2.90
N SER A 189 -5.88 -2.94 4.20
CA SER A 189 -6.02 -4.27 4.82
C SER A 189 -7.14 -5.10 4.19
N ASP A 190 -8.16 -4.46 3.61
CA ASP A 190 -9.27 -5.14 2.94
C ASP A 190 -8.84 -5.77 1.60
N ALA A 191 -7.75 -5.29 1.00
CA ALA A 191 -7.21 -5.80 -0.26
C ALA A 191 -6.29 -7.02 -0.07
N TYR A 192 -5.94 -7.39 1.17
CA TYR A 192 -4.99 -8.48 1.48
C TYR A 192 -5.39 -9.85 0.91
N THR A 193 -6.70 -10.13 0.76
CA THR A 193 -7.17 -11.40 0.17
C THR A 193 -7.43 -11.30 -1.33
N THR A 194 -7.21 -10.13 -1.93
CA THR A 194 -7.38 -9.92 -3.36
C THR A 194 -6.04 -10.14 -4.07
N PRO A 195 -6.03 -10.69 -5.29
CA PRO A 195 -4.80 -10.86 -6.06
C PRO A 195 -4.34 -9.50 -6.63
N LEU A 196 -4.02 -8.54 -5.76
CA LEU A 196 -3.67 -7.17 -6.14
C LEU A 196 -2.42 -7.15 -7.02
N THR A 197 -1.41 -7.92 -6.64
CA THR A 197 -0.16 -8.09 -7.40
C THR A 197 -0.42 -8.51 -8.84
N ASP A 198 -1.30 -9.49 -9.06
CA ASP A 198 -1.67 -9.93 -10.41
C ASP A 198 -2.40 -8.84 -11.19
N GLN A 199 -3.29 -8.08 -10.53
CA GLN A 199 -3.99 -6.95 -11.15
C GLN A 199 -3.01 -5.85 -11.56
N MET A 200 -2.06 -5.50 -10.70
CA MET A 200 -1.04 -4.49 -11.00
C MET A 200 -0.16 -4.93 -12.19
N LYS A 201 0.25 -6.20 -12.22
CA LYS A 201 1.01 -6.78 -13.33
C LYS A 201 0.20 -6.80 -14.64
N ALA A 202 -1.08 -7.13 -14.58
CA ALA A 202 -1.96 -7.11 -15.74
C ALA A 202 -2.09 -5.70 -16.33
N ILE A 203 -2.29 -4.67 -15.48
CA ILE A 203 -2.35 -3.27 -15.90
C ILE A 203 -1.05 -2.85 -16.61
N ALA A 204 0.10 -3.26 -16.06
CA ALA A 204 1.40 -2.95 -16.64
C ALA A 204 1.64 -3.65 -17.98
N ALA A 205 1.18 -4.89 -18.15
CA ALA A 205 1.26 -5.62 -19.41
C ALA A 205 0.34 -5.01 -20.49
N GLU A 206 -0.85 -4.56 -20.11
CA GLU A 206 -1.77 -3.84 -20.99
C GLU A 206 -1.16 -2.51 -21.46
N ALA A 207 -0.55 -1.75 -20.54
CA ALA A 207 0.12 -0.50 -20.87
C ALA A 207 1.28 -0.69 -21.86
N ASP A 208 2.09 -1.73 -21.67
CA ASP A 208 3.17 -2.08 -22.61
C ASP A 208 2.61 -2.45 -23.98
N THR A 209 1.53 -3.22 -24.03
CA THR A 209 0.87 -3.61 -25.29
C THR A 209 0.36 -2.39 -26.05
N LYS A 210 -0.31 -1.46 -25.36
CA LYS A 210 -0.77 -0.19 -25.94
C LYS A 210 0.38 0.67 -26.48
N SER A 211 1.51 0.70 -25.78
CA SER A 211 2.69 1.48 -26.21
C SER A 211 3.36 0.93 -27.48
N ARG A 212 3.18 -0.36 -27.77
CA ARG A 212 3.78 -1.05 -28.93
C ARG A 212 2.88 -1.06 -30.15
N GLN A 213 1.58 -0.79 -30.00
CA GLN A 213 0.71 -0.66 -31.16
C GLN A 213 1.15 0.59 -31.94
N PRO A 214 1.66 0.43 -33.18
CA PRO A 214 1.95 1.60 -34.00
C PRO A 214 0.65 2.37 -34.14
N ASN A 215 0.68 3.68 -33.85
CA ASN A 215 -0.43 4.57 -34.19
C ASN A 215 -0.83 4.24 -35.63
N GLU A 216 -1.98 3.60 -35.81
CA GLU A 216 -2.51 3.34 -37.15
C GLU A 216 -2.47 4.70 -37.86
N PRO A 217 -1.83 4.79 -39.04
CA PRO A 217 -1.82 6.04 -39.78
C PRO A 217 -3.28 6.41 -39.97
N VAL A 218 -3.69 7.53 -39.36
CA VAL A 218 -4.99 8.15 -39.60
C VAL A 218 -5.15 8.15 -41.11
N ALA A 219 -6.05 7.30 -41.61
CA ALA A 219 -6.28 7.17 -43.04
C ALA A 219 -6.44 8.61 -43.55
N ALA A 220 -5.56 9.02 -44.46
CA ALA A 220 -5.59 10.35 -45.04
C ALA A 220 -7.05 10.65 -45.39
N PRO A 221 -7.60 11.82 -45.00
CA PRO A 221 -9.00 12.13 -45.23
C PRO A 221 -9.29 11.78 -46.67
N GLN A 222 -10.14 10.77 -46.89
CA GLN A 222 -10.61 10.47 -48.22
C GLN A 222 -11.30 11.75 -48.66
N VAL A 223 -10.63 12.50 -49.54
CA VAL A 223 -11.25 13.59 -50.27
C VAL A 223 -12.28 12.90 -51.14
N GLU A 224 -13.46 12.65 -50.58
CA GLU A 224 -14.64 12.41 -51.37
C GLU A 224 -14.76 13.63 -52.27
N THR A 225 -14.45 13.43 -53.55
CA THR A 225 -14.88 14.30 -54.64
C THR A 225 -16.39 14.43 -54.55
N ARG A 226 -16.83 15.40 -53.75
CA ARG A 226 -18.21 15.86 -53.66
C ARG A 226 -18.51 16.53 -54.99
N VAL A 227 -19.03 15.73 -55.93
CA VAL A 227 -19.69 16.25 -57.12
C VAL A 227 -20.81 17.17 -56.65
N GLU A 228 -20.74 18.43 -57.08
CA GLU A 228 -21.71 19.48 -56.79
C GLU A 228 -23.11 19.06 -57.25
N ALA A 229 -23.92 18.54 -56.32
CA ALA A 229 -25.37 18.55 -56.45
C ALA A 229 -25.88 19.80 -55.73
N LYS A 230 -26.11 20.84 -56.53
CA LYS A 230 -26.79 22.09 -56.20
C LYS A 230 -28.13 21.77 -55.52
N GLN A 231 -28.20 21.89 -54.20
CA GLN A 231 -29.46 21.77 -53.46
C GLN A 231 -29.93 23.15 -53.01
N GLU A 232 -31.17 23.41 -53.40
CA GLU A 232 -31.93 24.64 -53.34
C GLU A 232 -32.19 25.10 -51.90
N VAL A 233 -31.97 26.39 -51.66
CA VAL A 233 -32.15 27.06 -50.36
C VAL A 233 -33.66 27.23 -50.11
N VAL A 234 -34.20 26.53 -49.12
CA VAL A 234 -35.50 26.87 -48.52
C VAL A 234 -35.24 27.52 -47.17
N ALA A 235 -35.39 28.84 -47.15
CA ALA A 235 -35.39 29.67 -45.96
C ALA A 235 -36.51 29.25 -45.01
N LYS A 236 -36.18 29.10 -43.72
CA LYS A 236 -37.14 29.26 -42.63
C LYS A 236 -36.55 30.19 -41.59
N ASP A 237 -37.33 31.22 -41.31
CA ASP A 237 -37.15 32.27 -40.31
C ASP A 237 -36.64 31.74 -38.97
N GLN A 238 -35.60 32.38 -38.46
CA GLN A 238 -35.35 32.48 -37.03
C GLN A 238 -35.20 33.96 -36.69
N ASP A 239 -36.21 34.49 -36.01
CA ASP A 239 -36.15 35.79 -35.36
C ASP A 239 -35.25 35.74 -34.10
N PRO A 240 -34.63 36.88 -33.71
CA PRO A 240 -33.56 36.92 -32.73
C PRO A 240 -34.00 37.32 -31.30
N LEU A 241 -33.12 36.98 -30.35
CA LEU A 241 -32.84 37.62 -29.06
C LEU A 241 -33.98 37.84 -28.05
N VAL A 242 -33.80 37.32 -26.83
CA VAL A 242 -33.74 38.16 -25.60
C VAL A 242 -32.74 37.56 -24.62
N VAL A 243 -31.69 38.33 -24.34
CA VAL A 243 -30.80 38.21 -23.17
C VAL A 243 -31.53 38.84 -21.98
N ALA A 244 -31.64 38.14 -20.85
CA ALA A 244 -31.94 38.76 -19.57
C ALA A 244 -31.06 38.13 -18.47
N GLN A 245 -30.20 38.97 -17.93
CA GLN A 245 -29.54 38.81 -16.64
C GLN A 245 -30.60 38.76 -15.54
N GLU A 246 -30.49 37.83 -14.60
CA GLU A 246 -30.93 38.10 -13.22
C GLU A 246 -29.86 37.63 -12.24
N LEU A 247 -29.16 38.62 -11.69
CA LEU A 247 -28.50 38.55 -10.39
C LEU A 247 -29.59 38.33 -9.33
N GLY A 248 -29.53 37.19 -8.63
CA GLY A 248 -30.33 36.92 -7.44
C GLY A 248 -29.44 36.67 -6.23
N VAL A 249 -29.16 37.74 -5.49
CA VAL A 249 -28.56 37.72 -4.15
C VAL A 249 -29.63 37.22 -3.16
N GLU A 250 -29.34 36.17 -2.38
CA GLU A 250 -29.96 35.99 -1.06
C GLU A 250 -28.91 35.55 -0.05
N GLN A 251 -28.41 36.53 0.70
CA GLN A 251 -27.91 36.35 2.06
C GLN A 251 -29.02 35.75 2.93
N ARG A 252 -28.71 34.67 3.66
CA ARG A 252 -29.39 34.40 4.93
C ARG A 252 -28.36 34.04 5.98
N ASP A 253 -28.14 35.03 6.84
CA ASP A 253 -27.64 34.88 8.19
C ASP A 253 -28.38 33.75 8.93
N ARG A 254 -27.61 32.89 9.58
CA ARG A 254 -28.04 32.16 10.77
C ARG A 254 -26.90 32.19 11.78
N GLU A 255 -26.90 33.27 12.56
CA GLU A 255 -26.48 33.19 13.97
C GLU A 255 -27.44 32.24 14.69
N ILE A 256 -26.89 31.22 15.34
CA ILE A 256 -27.56 30.52 16.43
C ILE A 256 -26.62 30.60 17.64
N VAL A 257 -27.15 31.31 18.63
CA VAL A 257 -26.91 31.37 20.08
C VAL A 257 -26.16 30.17 20.67
#